data_AF-A0A3D1F146-F1
#
_entry.id   AF-A0A3D1F146-F1
#
_cell.length_a   1.000
_cell.length_b   1.000
_cell.length_c   1.000
_cell.angle_alpha   90.00
_cell.angle_beta   90.00
_cell.angle_gamma   90.00
#
_symmetry.space_group_name_H-M   'P 1'
#
loop_
_entity.id
_entity.type
_entity.pdbx_description
1 polymer ?
#
loop_
_entity_poly.entity_id
_entity_poly.type
_entity_poly.pdbx_seq_one_letter_code
_entity_poly.pdbx_strand_id
1 'polypeptide(L)'
;DELADMMMTNKEVETFIVRIAQKARAVGMHLILATQRPQANVVTGLIKSNMPCRVAFKVASGMDSRIVLDQKGAELLLGQGDMMYLSPRTSKITRAQGTLVDDKEIRESVKFLKTVSTQNFETQLVQIKQPGLGAEGNGDRDELFDDAVNVVLESQRGSVSLLQRRLTIGYSRASRLIEEIADAGIIGEYKGSQAREVNMTLEEYEALKSQAEQGNLLEGGIDELPADTTEPEEAFEVDSDDDSVPDEMDDEYRN
;
A
#
# COMPACT_ATOMS: atom_id res chain seq x y z
N ASP A 1 -4.43 -11.54 3.35
CA ASP A 1 -3.85 -12.77 3.92
C ASP A 1 -3.56 -13.79 2.84
N GLU A 2 -2.55 -13.51 2.02
CA GLU A 2 -2.09 -14.40 0.95
C GLU A 2 -0.64 -14.03 0.60
N LEU A 3 0.31 -14.91 0.95
CA LEU A 3 1.74 -14.70 0.69
C LEU A 3 2.04 -14.66 -0.81
N ALA A 4 1.33 -15.44 -1.63
CA ALA A 4 1.57 -15.53 -3.06
C ALA A 4 1.42 -14.16 -3.75
N ASP A 5 0.38 -13.41 -3.38
CA ASP A 5 0.11 -12.09 -3.97
C ASP A 5 1.23 -11.10 -3.62
N MET A 6 1.69 -11.07 -2.36
CA MET A 6 2.83 -10.22 -1.96
C MET A 6 4.13 -10.56 -2.70
N MET A 7 4.43 -11.86 -2.85
CA MET A 7 5.62 -12.36 -3.55
C MET A 7 5.59 -12.06 -5.06
N MET A 8 4.39 -11.93 -5.64
CA MET A 8 4.21 -11.53 -7.04
C MET A 8 4.38 -10.01 -7.24
N THR A 9 3.97 -9.18 -6.26
CA THR A 9 4.08 -7.72 -6.36
C THR A 9 5.50 -7.19 -6.17
N ASN A 10 6.30 -7.76 -5.25
CA ASN A 10 7.64 -7.24 -4.95
C ASN A 10 8.66 -8.35 -4.62
N LYS A 11 9.77 -8.36 -5.38
CA LYS A 11 10.87 -9.33 -5.26
C LYS A 11 11.65 -9.27 -3.94
N GLU A 12 11.57 -8.17 -3.20
CA GLU A 12 12.28 -7.99 -1.92
C GLU A 12 11.53 -8.59 -0.72
N VAL A 13 10.25 -8.95 -0.88
CA VAL A 13 9.40 -9.48 0.21
C VAL A 13 10.02 -10.70 0.88
N GLU A 14 10.62 -11.61 0.11
CA GLU A 14 11.34 -12.78 0.63
C GLU A 14 12.49 -12.37 1.57
N THR A 15 13.31 -11.39 1.16
CA THR A 15 14.44 -10.87 1.94
C THR A 15 13.98 -10.27 3.26
N PHE A 16 12.88 -9.51 3.27
CA PHE A 16 12.31 -8.96 4.50
C PHE A 16 11.75 -10.04 5.43
N ILE A 17 11.02 -11.03 4.89
CA ILE A 17 10.50 -12.17 5.67
C ILE A 17 11.65 -12.94 6.33
N VAL A 18 12.70 -13.28 5.57
CA VAL A 18 13.89 -13.98 6.09
C VAL A 18 14.58 -13.16 7.18
N ARG A 19 14.80 -11.85 6.95
CA ARG A 19 15.43 -10.95 7.91
C ARG A 19 14.64 -10.84 9.23
N ILE A 20 13.30 -10.79 9.14
CA ILE A 20 12.42 -10.81 10.31
C ILE A 20 12.56 -12.17 11.02
N ALA A 21 12.33 -13.28 10.33
CA ALA A 21 12.36 -14.62 10.92
C ALA A 21 13.67 -14.93 11.68
N GLN A 22 14.81 -14.46 11.18
CA GLN A 22 16.12 -14.65 11.82
C GLN A 22 16.37 -13.84 13.10
N LYS A 23 15.75 -12.66 13.24
CA LYS A 23 16.11 -11.68 14.30
C LYS A 23 14.97 -11.37 15.27
N ALA A 24 13.72 -11.55 14.84
CA ALA A 24 12.50 -11.14 15.54
C ALA A 24 12.27 -11.85 16.90
N ARG A 25 12.72 -13.11 17.04
CA ARG A 25 12.39 -13.96 18.20
C ARG A 25 12.78 -13.34 19.54
N ALA A 26 13.95 -12.71 19.64
CA ALA A 26 14.45 -12.15 20.90
C ALA A 26 13.74 -10.85 21.31
N VAL A 27 13.10 -10.16 20.36
CA VAL A 27 12.37 -8.89 20.57
C VAL A 27 10.85 -9.08 20.63
N GLY A 28 10.37 -10.32 20.68
CA GLY A 28 8.93 -10.63 20.79
C GLY A 28 8.12 -10.40 19.51
N MET A 29 8.77 -10.25 18.36
CA MET A 29 8.09 -10.14 17.07
C MET A 29 7.86 -11.56 16.48
N HIS A 30 6.65 -11.79 16.00
CA HIS A 30 6.21 -13.07 15.45
C HIS A 30 5.54 -12.87 14.09
N LEU A 31 5.75 -13.82 13.17
CA LEU A 31 5.24 -13.75 11.81
C LEU A 31 4.36 -14.99 11.53
N ILE A 32 3.17 -14.77 11.00
CA ILE A 32 2.28 -15.80 10.50
C ILE A 32 2.13 -15.56 8.99
N LEU A 33 2.38 -16.60 8.20
CA LEU A 33 2.25 -16.56 6.75
C LEU A 33 1.21 -17.59 6.34
N ALA A 34 0.25 -17.17 5.51
CA ALA A 34 -0.80 -18.01 4.98
C ALA A 34 -0.80 -17.93 3.45
N THR A 35 -1.09 -19.04 2.79
CA THR A 35 -1.27 -19.11 1.33
C THR A 35 -2.20 -20.25 0.95
N GLN A 36 -3.06 -20.01 -0.04
CA GLN A 36 -3.86 -21.01 -0.73
C GLN A 36 -3.14 -21.56 -1.98
N ARG A 37 -2.01 -20.95 -2.38
CA ARG A 37 -1.20 -21.32 -3.55
C ARG A 37 0.18 -21.85 -3.09
N PRO A 38 0.28 -23.08 -2.57
CA PRO A 38 1.53 -23.69 -2.10
C PRO A 38 2.46 -24.07 -3.27
N GLN A 39 2.95 -23.06 -4.00
CA GLN A 39 3.85 -23.20 -5.15
C GLN A 39 5.31 -22.99 -4.71
N ALA A 40 6.27 -23.59 -5.42
CA ALA A 40 7.69 -23.56 -5.04
C ALA A 40 8.35 -22.17 -5.11
N ASN A 41 7.81 -21.27 -5.93
CA ASN A 41 8.18 -19.84 -6.01
C ASN A 41 7.57 -18.98 -4.89
N VAL A 42 6.52 -19.47 -4.20
CA VAL A 42 5.90 -18.80 -3.04
C VAL A 42 6.50 -19.33 -1.74
N VAL A 43 6.57 -20.65 -1.60
CA VAL A 43 7.11 -21.35 -0.42
C VAL A 43 8.53 -21.84 -0.72
N THR A 44 9.45 -20.88 -0.87
CA THR A 44 10.83 -21.12 -1.30
C THR A 44 11.65 -21.89 -0.24
N GLY A 45 12.85 -22.34 -0.62
CA GLY A 45 13.80 -22.93 0.32
C GLY A 45 14.29 -21.97 1.41
N LEU A 46 14.38 -20.66 1.12
CA LEU A 46 14.79 -19.66 2.11
C LEU A 46 13.67 -19.39 3.12
N ILE A 47 12.42 -19.28 2.66
CA ILE A 47 11.26 -19.20 3.56
C ILE A 47 11.22 -20.44 4.46
N LYS A 48 11.33 -21.64 3.89
CA LYS A 48 11.26 -22.90 4.65
C LYS A 48 12.38 -23.08 5.68
N SER A 49 13.61 -22.68 5.37
CA SER A 49 14.74 -22.80 6.29
C SER A 49 14.65 -21.86 7.50
N ASN A 50 13.93 -20.73 7.36
CA ASN A 50 13.75 -19.75 8.44
C ASN A 50 12.38 -19.87 9.15
N MET A 51 11.41 -20.58 8.55
CA MET A 51 10.08 -20.85 9.13
C MET A 51 9.92 -22.36 9.44
N PRO A 52 10.44 -22.86 10.58
CA PRO A 52 10.42 -24.28 10.94
C PRO A 52 9.08 -24.77 11.52
N CYS A 53 8.20 -23.86 11.94
CA CYS A 53 6.85 -24.17 12.39
C CYS A 53 5.90 -24.09 11.19
N ARG A 54 5.21 -25.18 10.83
CA ARG A 54 4.37 -25.23 9.63
C ARG A 54 3.06 -25.96 9.90
N VAL A 55 2.01 -25.49 9.25
CA VAL A 55 0.67 -26.09 9.26
C VAL A 55 0.23 -26.22 7.81
N ALA A 56 -0.32 -27.37 7.44
CA ALA A 56 -1.02 -27.56 6.18
C ALA A 56 -2.42 -28.12 6.46
N PHE A 57 -3.44 -27.44 5.95
CA PHE A 57 -4.77 -28.02 5.78
C PHE A 57 -4.79 -28.89 4.51
N LYS A 58 -5.97 -29.41 4.15
CA LYS A 58 -6.16 -30.15 2.90
C LYS A 58 -5.65 -29.37 1.69
N VAL A 59 -4.75 -30.00 0.92
CA VAL A 59 -4.22 -29.49 -0.35
C VAL A 59 -4.67 -30.35 -1.52
N ALA A 60 -4.55 -29.84 -2.76
CA ALA A 60 -5.00 -30.54 -3.95
C ALA A 60 -4.13 -31.78 -4.30
N SER A 61 -2.82 -31.72 -4.06
CA SER A 61 -1.90 -32.79 -4.46
C SER A 61 -0.79 -33.07 -3.43
N GLY A 62 -0.20 -34.27 -3.54
CA GLY A 62 1.01 -34.62 -2.78
C GLY A 62 2.27 -33.86 -3.21
N MET A 63 2.22 -33.09 -4.30
CA MET A 63 3.28 -32.13 -4.63
C MET A 63 3.15 -30.89 -3.73
N ASP A 64 1.94 -30.35 -3.59
CA ASP A 64 1.61 -29.23 -2.71
C ASP A 64 1.93 -29.55 -1.25
N SER A 65 1.57 -30.75 -0.78
CA SER A 65 1.92 -31.24 0.56
C SER A 65 3.43 -31.21 0.78
N ARG A 66 4.22 -31.65 -0.21
CA ARG A 66 5.68 -31.62 -0.14
C ARG A 66 6.22 -30.19 -0.20
N ILE A 67 5.59 -29.28 -0.92
CA ILE A 67 6.03 -27.88 -0.97
C ILE A 67 5.96 -27.25 0.42
N VAL A 68 4.90 -27.50 1.19
CA VAL A 68 4.72 -26.95 2.55
C VAL A 68 5.46 -27.76 3.63
N LEU A 69 5.26 -29.08 3.69
CA LEU A 69 5.69 -29.94 4.80
C LEU A 69 6.98 -30.74 4.53
N ASP A 70 7.56 -30.60 3.34
CA ASP A 70 8.65 -31.46 2.81
C ASP A 70 8.27 -32.97 2.71
N GLN A 71 7.01 -33.31 3.01
CA GLN A 71 6.47 -34.68 3.03
C GLN A 71 5.07 -34.73 2.39
N LYS A 72 4.64 -35.92 1.94
CA LYS A 72 3.27 -36.18 1.50
C LYS A 72 2.35 -36.46 2.70
N GLY A 73 1.06 -36.22 2.54
CA GLY A 73 0.02 -36.58 3.50
C GLY A 73 -1.11 -35.54 3.60
N ALA A 74 -0.83 -34.26 3.35
CA ALA A 74 -1.83 -33.21 3.45
C ALA A 74 -2.91 -33.31 2.36
N GLU A 75 -2.62 -33.98 1.24
CA GLU A 75 -3.62 -34.31 0.21
C GLU A 75 -4.67 -35.34 0.66
N LEU A 76 -4.39 -36.08 1.74
CA LEU A 76 -5.28 -37.10 2.31
C LEU A 76 -6.14 -36.56 3.47
N LEU A 77 -6.03 -35.27 3.79
CA LEU A 77 -6.84 -34.63 4.81
C LEU A 77 -8.30 -34.48 4.35
N LEU A 78 -9.22 -34.51 5.29
CA LEU A 78 -10.66 -34.49 5.04
C LEU A 78 -11.13 -33.11 4.60
N GLY A 79 -10.50 -32.05 5.13
CA GLY A 79 -10.93 -30.65 5.00
C GLY A 79 -11.53 -30.16 6.32
N GLN A 80 -12.28 -29.06 6.31
CA GLN A 80 -13.06 -28.58 7.47
C GLN A 80 -12.26 -28.54 8.79
N GLY A 81 -11.06 -27.97 8.74
CA GLY A 81 -10.16 -27.84 9.90
C GLY A 81 -9.18 -29.00 10.12
N ASP A 82 -9.34 -30.16 9.46
CA ASP A 82 -8.36 -31.25 9.53
C ASP A 82 -7.01 -30.81 8.95
N MET A 83 -5.94 -30.93 9.75
CA MET A 83 -4.63 -30.35 9.45
C MET A 83 -3.46 -31.24 9.87
N MET A 84 -2.33 -31.03 9.20
CA MET A 84 -1.02 -31.54 9.60
C MET A 84 -0.16 -30.42 10.15
N TYR A 85 0.42 -30.65 11.33
CA TYR A 85 1.29 -29.72 12.04
C TYR A 85 2.71 -30.27 12.15
N LEU A 86 3.69 -29.47 11.71
CA LEU A 86 5.11 -29.69 11.91
C LEU A 86 5.60 -28.70 12.98
N SER A 87 5.99 -29.24 14.14
CA SER A 87 6.50 -28.44 15.25
C SER A 87 7.96 -28.07 15.04
N PRO A 88 8.41 -26.85 15.40
CA PRO A 88 9.81 -26.45 15.27
C PRO A 88 10.78 -27.23 16.18
N ARG A 89 10.27 -28.15 17.03
CA ARG A 89 11.05 -29.00 17.95
C ARG A 89 11.26 -30.43 17.44
N THR A 90 10.58 -30.86 16.37
CA THR A 90 10.65 -32.25 15.89
C THR A 90 10.38 -32.33 14.39
N SER A 91 11.03 -33.28 13.71
CA SER A 91 10.73 -33.64 12.32
C SER A 91 9.44 -34.46 12.16
N LYS A 92 8.79 -34.87 13.25
CA LYS A 92 7.56 -35.64 13.22
C LYS A 92 6.34 -34.74 12.98
N ILE A 93 5.69 -34.95 11.84
CA ILE A 93 4.37 -34.36 11.55
C ILE A 93 3.32 -35.02 12.45
N THR A 94 2.43 -34.19 13.01
CA THR A 94 1.30 -34.60 13.85
C THR A 94 0.00 -34.14 13.19
N ARG A 95 -0.98 -35.04 13.04
CA ARG A 95 -2.33 -34.67 12.58
C ARG A 95 -3.11 -34.06 13.74
N ALA A 96 -3.87 -33.01 13.47
CA ALA A 96 -4.67 -32.28 14.45
C ALA A 96 -5.96 -31.77 13.80
N GLN A 97 -6.95 -31.45 14.62
CA GLN A 97 -8.20 -30.83 14.18
C GLN A 97 -8.20 -29.35 14.59
N GLY A 98 -8.34 -28.46 13.62
CA GLY A 98 -8.56 -27.03 13.84
C GLY A 98 -9.92 -26.79 14.51
N THR A 99 -9.95 -25.86 15.45
CA THR A 99 -11.17 -25.40 16.09
C THR A 99 -11.98 -24.55 15.10
N LEU A 100 -13.25 -24.91 14.88
CA LEU A 100 -14.18 -24.04 14.18
C LEU A 100 -14.46 -22.81 15.05
N VAL A 101 -14.41 -21.63 14.43
CA VAL A 101 -14.86 -20.37 15.03
C VAL A 101 -15.72 -19.69 13.98
N ASP A 102 -16.98 -19.45 14.30
CA ASP A 102 -17.93 -18.83 13.37
C ASP A 102 -17.69 -17.32 13.27
N ASP A 103 -17.97 -16.72 12.11
CA ASP A 103 -17.90 -15.25 11.93
C ASP A 103 -18.65 -14.47 13.01
N LYS A 104 -19.73 -15.05 13.55
CA LYS A 104 -20.50 -14.45 14.65
C LYS A 104 -19.64 -14.30 15.90
N GLU A 105 -18.93 -15.34 16.30
CA GLU A 105 -18.03 -15.35 17.47
C GLU A 105 -16.85 -14.39 17.25
N ILE A 106 -16.32 -14.32 16.02
CA ILE A 106 -15.28 -13.34 15.63
C ILE A 106 -15.83 -11.91 15.80
N ARG A 107 -17.01 -11.61 15.25
CA ARG A 107 -17.63 -10.28 15.35
C ARG A 107 -17.95 -9.89 16.79
N GLU A 108 -18.43 -10.83 17.61
CA GLU A 108 -18.71 -10.60 19.04
C GLU A 108 -17.41 -10.33 19.82
N SER A 109 -16.34 -11.09 19.56
CA SER A 109 -15.02 -10.87 20.15
C SER A 109 -14.43 -9.51 19.77
N VAL A 110 -14.51 -9.12 18.49
CA VAL A 110 -14.07 -7.79 18.01
C VAL A 110 -14.90 -6.67 18.62
N LYS A 111 -16.23 -6.85 18.77
CA LYS A 111 -17.11 -5.88 19.42
C LYS A 111 -16.74 -5.68 20.89
N PHE A 112 -16.47 -6.77 21.62
CA PHE A 112 -16.01 -6.70 23.01
C PHE A 112 -14.67 -5.95 23.12
N LEU A 113 -13.67 -6.29 22.31
CA LEU A 113 -12.36 -5.62 22.33
C LEU A 113 -12.45 -4.10 22.09
N LYS A 114 -13.35 -3.65 21.21
CA LYS A 114 -13.64 -2.22 20.98
C LYS A 114 -14.25 -1.50 22.19
N THR A 115 -14.84 -2.21 23.16
CA THR A 115 -15.28 -1.61 24.43
C THR A 115 -14.17 -1.53 25.49
N VAL A 116 -13.10 -2.31 25.33
CA VAL A 116 -11.98 -2.36 26.28
C VAL A 116 -10.87 -1.36 25.91
N SER A 117 -10.64 -1.13 24.62
CA SER A 117 -9.62 -0.18 24.14
C SER A 117 -10.04 0.53 22.87
N THR A 118 -9.71 1.82 22.77
CA THR A 118 -9.64 2.53 21.49
C THR A 118 -8.46 2.01 20.66
N GLN A 119 -8.54 2.19 19.34
CA GLN A 119 -7.48 1.78 18.43
C GLN A 119 -6.36 2.84 18.40
N ASN A 120 -5.14 2.45 18.75
CA ASN A 120 -3.95 3.30 18.64
C ASN A 120 -3.12 2.85 17.44
N PHE A 121 -3.02 3.70 16.42
CA PHE A 121 -2.21 3.45 15.23
C PHE A 121 -0.91 4.25 15.30
N GLU A 122 0.22 3.57 15.08
CA GLU A 122 1.48 4.27 14.85
C GLU A 122 1.46 4.91 13.46
N THR A 123 1.48 6.24 13.40
CA THR A 123 1.24 7.00 12.15
C THR A 123 2.27 6.68 11.07
N GLN A 124 3.51 6.40 11.46
CA GLN A 124 4.58 5.97 10.55
C GLN A 124 4.21 4.69 9.78
N LEU A 125 3.54 3.72 10.43
CA LEU A 125 3.15 2.46 9.79
C LEU A 125 1.95 2.62 8.85
N VAL A 126 1.11 3.64 9.08
CA VAL A 126 -0.01 3.97 8.20
C VAL A 126 0.49 4.60 6.90
N GLN A 127 1.50 5.49 6.98
CA GLN A 127 2.06 6.20 5.83
C GLN A 127 2.90 5.31 4.90
N ILE A 128 3.48 4.20 5.40
CA ILE A 128 4.22 3.20 4.58
C ILE A 128 3.36 2.58 3.45
N LYS A 129 2.02 2.67 3.51
CA LYS A 129 1.11 2.08 2.51
C LYS A 129 1.03 2.79 1.16
N GLN A 130 1.65 3.96 0.95
CA GLN A 130 1.64 4.65 -0.35
C GLN A 130 3.03 4.95 -0.92
N PRO A 131 3.73 3.94 -1.48
CA PRO A 131 4.61 4.15 -2.61
C PRO A 131 3.77 4.10 -3.90
N GLY A 132 3.38 5.26 -4.45
CA GLY A 132 2.92 5.36 -5.84
C GLY A 132 1.41 5.35 -6.12
N LEU A 133 0.56 5.77 -5.19
CA LEU A 133 -0.79 6.26 -5.50
C LEU A 133 -0.89 7.70 -5.02
N GLY A 134 -1.23 8.61 -5.94
CA GLY A 134 -1.13 10.05 -5.72
C GLY A 134 -1.93 10.53 -4.51
N ALA A 135 -1.33 11.46 -3.76
CA ALA A 135 -2.01 12.24 -2.75
C ALA A 135 -2.90 13.30 -3.43
N GLU A 136 -3.98 12.87 -4.09
CA GLU A 136 -5.17 13.73 -4.28
C GLU A 136 -5.90 13.85 -2.94
N GLY A 137 -5.24 14.52 -2.00
CA GLY A 137 -5.74 14.90 -0.68
C GLY A 137 -5.64 16.41 -0.53
N ASN A 138 -6.55 17.13 -1.18
CA ASN A 138 -6.62 18.58 -1.07
C ASN A 138 -7.20 18.95 0.32
N GLY A 139 -6.43 19.68 1.13
CA GLY A 139 -6.74 20.03 2.53
C GLY A 139 -6.17 19.04 3.55
N ASP A 140 -5.20 19.36 4.41
CA ASP A 140 -4.50 20.63 4.66
C ASP A 140 -2.97 20.44 4.57
N ARG A 141 -2.25 21.48 4.13
CA ARG A 141 -0.80 21.58 4.40
C ARG A 141 -0.59 21.76 5.91
N ASP A 142 0.51 21.26 6.46
CA ASP A 142 0.82 21.48 7.88
C ASP A 142 0.88 23.01 8.15
N GLU A 143 0.26 23.47 9.24
CA GLU A 143 0.19 24.90 9.60
C GLU A 143 1.57 25.58 9.67
N LEU A 144 2.62 24.80 9.93
CA LEU A 144 4.01 25.26 10.02
C LEU A 144 4.79 25.05 8.72
N PHE A 145 4.15 24.71 7.61
CA PHE A 145 4.81 24.46 6.32
C PHE A 145 5.57 25.69 5.82
N ASP A 146 4.91 26.83 5.74
CA ASP A 146 5.53 28.09 5.29
C ASP A 146 6.67 28.52 6.24
N ASP A 147 6.48 28.40 7.55
CA ASP A 147 7.53 28.67 8.55
C ASP A 147 8.72 27.72 8.42
N ALA A 148 8.47 26.45 8.11
CA ALA A 148 9.52 25.45 7.88
C ALA A 148 10.28 25.71 6.58
N VAL A 149 9.60 26.14 5.51
CA VAL A 149 10.23 26.60 4.26
C VAL A 149 11.15 27.79 4.56
N ASN A 150 10.64 28.82 5.24
CA ASN A 150 11.43 30.01 5.59
C ASN A 150 12.70 29.64 6.37
N VAL A 151 12.60 28.78 7.39
CA VAL A 151 13.75 28.29 8.16
C VAL A 151 14.76 27.52 7.28
N VAL A 152 14.29 26.70 6.34
CA VAL A 152 15.15 25.93 5.42
C VAL A 152 15.85 26.85 4.42
N LEU A 153 15.15 27.84 3.87
CA LEU A 153 15.68 28.83 2.92
C LEU A 153 16.67 29.80 3.58
N GLU A 154 16.37 30.34 4.77
CA GLU A 154 17.31 31.17 5.57
C GLU A 154 18.62 30.43 5.87
N SER A 155 18.51 29.17 6.28
CA SER A 155 19.64 28.38 6.77
C SER A 155 20.42 27.67 5.66
N GLN A 156 19.86 27.62 4.46
CA GLN A 156 20.34 26.83 3.31
C GLN A 156 20.54 25.34 3.65
N ARG A 157 19.74 24.78 4.58
CA ARG A 157 19.92 23.40 5.11
C ARG A 157 18.61 22.69 5.43
N GLY A 158 18.13 21.85 4.52
CA GLY A 158 16.97 20.96 4.75
C GLY A 158 17.29 19.83 5.73
N SER A 159 17.15 20.06 7.04
CA SER A 159 17.44 19.05 8.07
C SER A 159 16.42 19.00 9.20
N VAL A 160 16.01 17.77 9.57
CA VAL A 160 15.01 17.51 10.62
C VAL A 160 15.40 18.15 11.95
N SER A 161 16.66 18.00 12.38
CA SER A 161 17.17 18.55 13.64
C SER A 161 17.32 20.08 13.65
N LEU A 162 17.24 20.76 12.50
CA LEU A 162 17.09 22.21 12.43
C LEU A 162 15.64 22.60 12.74
N LEU A 163 14.67 22.02 12.02
CA LEU A 163 13.24 22.32 12.21
C LEU A 163 12.78 22.01 13.65
N GLN A 164 13.21 20.89 14.23
CA GLN A 164 12.93 20.57 15.64
C GLN A 164 13.36 21.68 16.62
N ARG A 165 14.48 22.37 16.35
CA ARG A 165 15.03 23.42 17.21
C ARG A 165 14.47 24.81 16.91
N ARG A 166 14.19 25.12 15.64
CA ARG A 166 13.65 26.42 15.22
C ARG A 166 12.14 26.55 15.46
N LEU A 167 11.39 25.48 15.23
CA LEU A 167 9.92 25.45 15.37
C LEU A 167 9.45 24.79 16.67
N THR A 168 10.37 24.28 17.50
CA THR A 168 10.07 23.59 18.78
C THR A 168 9.13 22.38 18.61
N ILE A 169 9.29 21.64 17.51
CA ILE A 169 8.44 20.50 17.14
C ILE A 169 9.12 19.14 17.37
N GLY A 170 8.30 18.09 17.52
CA GLY A 170 8.76 16.71 17.61
C GLY A 170 9.40 16.21 16.31
N TYR A 171 10.25 15.18 16.41
CA TYR A 171 10.97 14.58 15.27
C TYR A 171 10.03 14.16 14.13
N SER A 172 8.87 13.58 14.45
CA SER A 172 7.89 13.13 13.46
C SER A 172 7.33 14.27 12.59
N ARG A 173 6.90 15.38 13.20
CA ARG A 173 6.40 16.57 12.47
C ARG A 173 7.53 17.22 11.67
N ALA A 174 8.73 17.32 12.24
CA ALA A 174 9.91 17.84 11.53
C ALA A 174 10.34 16.96 10.34
N SER A 175 10.21 15.64 10.41
CA SER A 175 10.50 14.73 9.30
C SER A 175 9.49 14.92 8.17
N ARG A 176 8.19 14.97 8.51
CA ARG A 176 7.12 15.18 7.54
C ARG A 176 7.26 16.53 6.82
N LEU A 177 7.52 17.61 7.56
CA LEU A 177 7.77 18.92 6.96
C LEU A 177 8.97 18.89 5.99
N ILE A 178 10.06 18.17 6.31
CA ILE A 178 11.19 18.00 5.37
C ILE A 178 10.81 17.17 4.13
N GLU A 179 9.86 16.24 4.23
CA GLU A 179 9.34 15.48 3.09
C GLU A 179 8.42 16.36 2.23
N GLU A 180 7.44 17.06 2.82
CA GLU A 180 6.55 18.01 2.13
C GLU A 180 7.32 19.12 1.40
N ILE A 181 8.40 19.65 2.00
CA ILE A 181 9.27 20.68 1.40
C ILE A 181 10.08 20.11 0.22
N ALA A 182 10.43 18.81 0.26
CA ALA A 182 11.11 18.14 -0.84
C ALA A 182 10.15 17.82 -2.00
N ASP A 183 8.92 17.39 -1.68
CA ASP A 183 7.87 17.13 -2.67
C ASP A 183 7.43 18.43 -3.37
N ALA A 184 7.49 19.57 -2.67
CA ALA A 184 7.35 20.92 -3.24
C ALA A 184 8.56 21.38 -4.08
N GLY A 185 9.61 20.56 -4.23
CA GLY A 185 10.81 20.84 -5.06
C GLY A 185 11.83 21.81 -4.45
N ILE A 186 11.57 22.33 -3.23
CA ILE A 186 12.36 23.38 -2.58
C ILE A 186 13.73 22.87 -2.12
N ILE A 187 13.82 21.57 -1.78
CA ILE A 187 15.07 20.90 -1.38
C ILE A 187 15.31 19.62 -2.15
N GLY A 188 16.58 19.26 -2.31
CA GLY A 188 17.02 18.09 -3.06
C GLY A 188 16.69 16.73 -2.42
N GLU A 189 17.08 15.68 -3.15
CA GLU A 189 16.85 14.29 -2.78
C GLU A 189 17.47 13.90 -1.42
N TYR A 190 16.97 12.81 -0.86
CA TYR A 190 17.39 12.29 0.45
C TYR A 190 18.84 11.77 0.45
N LYS A 191 19.78 12.59 0.93
CA LYS A 191 21.20 12.23 1.12
C LYS A 191 21.49 11.54 2.48
N GLY A 192 20.63 10.61 2.88
CA GLY A 192 20.82 9.81 4.11
C GLY A 192 20.78 10.65 5.39
N SER A 193 21.80 10.54 6.24
CA SER A 193 21.89 11.30 7.51
C SER A 193 22.36 12.74 7.37
N GLN A 194 22.61 13.22 6.15
CA GLN A 194 23.03 14.61 5.90
C GLN A 194 21.85 15.54 5.64
N ALA A 195 22.08 16.85 5.82
CA ALA A 195 21.10 17.86 5.43
C ALA A 195 20.92 17.83 3.91
N ARG A 196 19.67 17.96 3.44
CA ARG A 196 19.35 18.15 2.02
C ARG A 196 19.82 19.54 1.59
N GLU A 197 20.36 19.61 0.38
CA GLU A 197 20.70 20.87 -0.29
C GLU A 197 19.42 21.61 -0.67
N VAL A 198 19.49 22.94 -0.68
CA VAL A 198 18.38 23.83 -1.01
C VAL A 198 18.50 24.21 -2.49
N ASN A 199 17.40 24.07 -3.25
CA ASN A 199 17.39 24.23 -4.70
C ASN A 199 16.90 25.62 -5.16
N MET A 200 16.40 26.44 -4.24
CA MET A 200 15.69 27.69 -4.50
C MET A 200 16.09 28.75 -3.48
N THR A 201 16.03 30.02 -3.85
CA THR A 201 16.23 31.16 -2.94
C THR A 201 14.91 31.62 -2.30
N LEU A 202 15.00 32.42 -1.23
CA LEU A 202 13.83 33.00 -0.57
C LEU A 202 13.04 33.92 -1.51
N GLU A 203 13.74 34.73 -2.31
CA GLU A 203 13.14 35.66 -3.28
C GLU A 203 12.37 34.92 -4.38
N GLU A 204 12.90 33.79 -4.88
CA GLU A 204 12.21 32.95 -5.87
C GLU A 204 10.96 32.27 -5.29
N TYR A 205 11.00 31.85 -4.02
CA TYR A 205 9.86 31.25 -3.33
C TYR A 205 8.73 32.28 -3.08
N GLU A 206 9.07 33.50 -2.66
CA GLU A 206 8.11 34.60 -2.51
C GLU A 206 7.50 35.03 -3.85
N ALA A 207 8.28 35.00 -4.94
CA ALA A 207 7.79 35.24 -6.30
C ALA A 207 6.80 34.16 -6.76
N LEU A 208 7.08 32.87 -6.48
CA LEU A 208 6.17 31.75 -6.75
C LEU A 208 4.88 31.85 -5.92
N LYS A 209 4.99 32.18 -4.63
CA LYS A 209 3.83 32.32 -3.73
C LYS A 209 2.92 33.47 -4.16
N SER A 210 3.48 34.64 -4.46
CA SER A 210 2.69 35.80 -4.92
C SER A 210 2.03 35.58 -6.30
N GLN A 211 2.64 34.81 -7.20
CA GLN A 211 2.00 34.38 -8.46
C GLN A 211 0.84 33.40 -8.21
N ALA A 212 1.00 32.44 -7.29
CA ALA A 212 -0.08 31.51 -6.93
C ALA A 212 -1.27 32.22 -6.26
N GLU A 213 -1.00 33.18 -5.38
CA GLU A 213 -2.02 34.02 -4.74
C GLU A 213 -2.76 34.92 -5.74
N GLN A 214 -2.05 35.47 -6.74
CA GLN A 214 -2.67 36.26 -7.82
C GLN A 214 -3.48 35.39 -8.80
N GLY A 215 -3.03 34.15 -9.09
CA GLY A 215 -3.77 33.21 -9.93
C GLY A 215 -5.13 32.81 -9.35
N ASN A 216 -5.17 32.53 -8.04
CA ASN A 216 -6.40 32.16 -7.33
C ASN A 216 -7.43 33.31 -7.22
N LEU A 217 -7.04 34.56 -7.48
CA LEU A 217 -7.92 35.73 -7.46
C LEU A 217 -8.64 35.99 -8.80
N LEU A 218 -8.26 35.29 -9.88
CA LEU A 218 -8.77 35.55 -11.24
C LEU A 218 -9.91 34.61 -11.69
N GLU A 219 -10.17 33.51 -10.99
CA GLU A 219 -11.36 32.65 -11.25
C GLU A 219 -12.65 33.17 -10.58
N GLY A 220 -12.56 34.29 -9.84
CA GLY A 220 -13.62 34.86 -9.01
C GLY A 220 -14.54 35.89 -9.69
N GLY A 221 -14.97 35.68 -10.95
CA GLY A 221 -16.15 36.37 -11.48
C GLY A 221 -16.11 36.82 -12.94
N ILE A 222 -17.00 36.22 -13.74
CA ILE A 222 -17.67 36.88 -14.87
C ILE A 222 -19.15 36.50 -14.79
N ASP A 223 -20.03 37.50 -14.69
CA ASP A 223 -21.50 37.34 -14.67
C ASP A 223 -22.07 36.81 -16.00
N GLU A 224 -23.26 36.21 -15.94
CA GLU A 224 -24.03 35.78 -17.11
C GLU A 224 -24.47 36.93 -18.03
N LEU A 225 -24.77 36.56 -19.30
CA LEU A 225 -25.83 37.06 -20.21
C LEU A 225 -25.31 37.40 -21.63
N PRO A 226 -26.14 37.27 -22.68
CA PRO A 226 -26.99 36.13 -23.03
C PRO A 226 -26.78 35.68 -24.49
N ALA A 227 -27.53 34.67 -24.95
CA ALA A 227 -27.49 34.21 -26.35
C ALA A 227 -28.16 35.20 -27.34
N ASP A 228 -27.56 35.38 -28.53
CA ASP A 228 -28.30 35.69 -29.76
C ASP A 228 -27.53 35.21 -31.02
N THR A 229 -28.26 35.12 -32.14
CA THR A 229 -27.95 34.41 -33.39
C THR A 229 -26.79 34.93 -34.23
N THR A 230 -26.10 34.04 -34.97
CA THR A 230 -26.03 34.02 -36.46
C THR A 230 -25.30 32.77 -36.99
N GLU A 231 -26.03 31.91 -37.71
CA GLU A 231 -25.54 31.10 -38.85
C GLU A 231 -25.69 31.91 -40.16
N PRO A 232 -25.34 31.43 -41.38
CA PRO A 232 -24.71 30.16 -41.83
C PRO A 232 -23.35 30.47 -42.55
N GLU A 233 -22.74 29.73 -43.50
CA GLU A 233 -23.06 28.57 -44.36
C GLU A 233 -21.78 27.70 -44.59
N GLU A 234 -21.88 26.37 -44.68
CA GLU A 234 -21.61 25.60 -45.92
C GLU A 234 -21.89 24.09 -45.78
N ALA A 235 -22.35 23.47 -46.87
CA ALA A 235 -22.99 22.16 -46.88
C ALA A 235 -22.08 21.01 -47.34
N PHE A 236 -22.39 19.79 -46.89
CA PHE A 236 -22.16 18.57 -47.67
C PHE A 236 -23.28 17.55 -47.38
N GLU A 237 -24.23 17.44 -48.32
CA GLU A 237 -25.13 16.29 -48.44
C GLU A 237 -24.38 15.12 -49.08
N VAL A 238 -24.61 13.89 -48.60
CA VAL A 238 -25.06 12.77 -49.46
C VAL A 238 -25.92 11.81 -48.62
N ASP A 239 -27.10 11.52 -49.15
CA ASP A 239 -27.97 10.35 -48.97
C ASP A 239 -27.24 8.98 -48.76
N SER A 240 -27.92 7.88 -48.45
CA SER A 240 -29.17 7.54 -47.73
C SER A 240 -29.20 6.00 -47.62
N ASP A 241 -30.09 5.45 -46.80
CA ASP A 241 -30.60 4.06 -46.85
C ASP A 241 -29.59 2.89 -46.84
N ASP A 242 -29.64 2.06 -45.78
CA ASP A 242 -30.28 0.73 -45.93
C ASP A 242 -30.66 0.14 -44.56
N ASP A 243 -31.93 -0.28 -44.44
CA ASP A 243 -32.47 -1.01 -43.30
C ASP A 243 -32.39 -2.52 -43.61
N SER A 244 -31.59 -3.30 -42.88
CA SER A 244 -31.92 -4.73 -42.69
C SER A 244 -31.14 -5.43 -41.57
N VAL A 245 -31.91 -5.94 -40.60
CA VAL A 245 -31.51 -7.06 -39.74
C VAL A 245 -31.91 -8.36 -40.45
N PRO A 246 -31.05 -9.40 -40.40
CA PRO A 246 -31.56 -10.77 -40.41
C PRO A 246 -31.23 -11.52 -39.11
N ASP A 247 -32.24 -12.22 -38.60
CA ASP A 247 -32.17 -13.16 -37.47
C ASP A 247 -31.48 -14.48 -37.84
N GLU A 248 -31.15 -15.25 -36.78
CA GLU A 248 -30.94 -16.71 -36.74
C GLU A 248 -29.84 -17.35 -37.63
N MET A 249 -28.88 -18.03 -36.96
CA MET A 249 -28.85 -19.51 -37.00
C MET A 249 -27.93 -20.10 -35.92
N ASP A 250 -28.29 -21.31 -35.47
CA ASP A 250 -27.47 -22.19 -34.61
C ASP A 250 -26.14 -22.57 -35.25
N ASP A 251 -25.13 -22.93 -34.43
CA ASP A 251 -24.48 -24.24 -34.62
C ASP A 251 -23.76 -24.78 -33.37
N GLU A 252 -23.72 -26.11 -33.27
CA GLU A 252 -23.08 -26.86 -32.19
C GLU A 252 -21.55 -26.74 -32.22
N TYR A 253 -20.89 -26.64 -31.07
CA TYR A 253 -19.51 -27.16 -30.93
C TYR A 253 -19.36 -28.14 -29.76
N ARG A 254 -18.99 -29.36 -30.16
CA ARG A 254 -18.80 -30.59 -29.39
C ARG A 254 -17.56 -30.59 -28.48
N ASN A 255 -17.62 -31.52 -27.52
CA ASN A 255 -16.54 -32.30 -26.89
C ASN A 255 -15.50 -31.56 -26.03
#